data_AF-A0A538BWJ1-F1
#
_entry.id   AF-A0A538BWJ1-F1
#
_cell.length_a   1.000
_cell.length_b   1.000
_cell.length_c   1.000
_cell.angle_alpha   90.00
_cell.angle_beta   90.00
_cell.angle_gamma   90.00
#
_symmetry.space_group_name_H-M   'P 1'
#
loop_
_entity.id
_entity.type
_entity.pdbx_description
1 polymer ?
#
loop_
_entity_poly.entity_id
_entity_poly.type
_entity_poly.pdbx_seq_one_letter_code
_entity_poly.pdbx_strand_id
1 'polypeptide(L)' 'RRWLEHLSEEDLAFLKRFLLASGTLKELARQYGISYPTVRLRLDRLIDRVKLIDEQSGADPFELRLRSL' A
#
# COMPACT_ATOMS: atom_id res chain seq x y z
N ARG A 1 -4.60 -11.94 9.44
CA ARG A 1 -5.24 -10.66 9.09
C ARG A 1 -5.27 -10.53 7.58
N ARG A 2 -6.43 -10.34 6.95
CA ARG A 2 -6.55 -10.19 5.49
C ARG A 2 -6.53 -8.70 5.11
N TRP A 3 -5.40 -8.04 5.30
CA TRP A 3 -5.20 -6.63 4.91
C TRP A 3 -5.51 -6.37 3.42
N LEU A 4 -5.36 -7.41 2.59
CA LEU A 4 -5.74 -7.42 1.17
C LEU A 4 -7.23 -7.11 0.95
N GLU A 5 -8.13 -7.46 1.87
CA GLU A 5 -9.58 -7.17 1.76
C GLU A 5 -9.88 -5.67 1.95
N HIS A 6 -8.93 -4.91 2.50
CA HIS A 6 -9.05 -3.46 2.72
C HIS A 6 -8.42 -2.62 1.59
N LEU A 7 -7.84 -3.27 0.58
CA LEU A 7 -7.31 -2.59 -0.60
C LEU A 7 -8.41 -2.40 -1.65
N SER A 8 -8.34 -1.29 -2.38
CA SER A 8 -9.24 -1.07 -3.51
C SER A 8 -8.87 -1.98 -4.70
N GLU A 9 -9.79 -2.15 -5.66
CA GLU A 9 -9.48 -2.86 -6.91
C GLU A 9 -8.31 -2.22 -7.66
N GLU A 10 -8.20 -0.89 -7.58
CA GLU A 10 -7.11 -0.15 -8.21
C GLU A 10 -5.75 -0.45 -7.54
N ASP A 11 -5.72 -0.57 -6.21
CA ASP A 11 -4.51 -0.95 -5.47
C ASP A 11 -4.08 -2.36 -5.84
N LEU A 12 -5.03 -3.30 -5.88
CA LEU A 12 -4.78 -4.70 -6.24
C LEU A 12 -4.28 -4.81 -7.69
N ALA A 13 -4.86 -4.06 -8.62
CA ALA A 13 -4.41 -4.00 -10.00
C ALA A 13 -2.98 -3.44 -10.11
N PHE A 14 -2.66 -2.41 -9.33
CA PHE A 14 -1.31 -1.85 -9.25
C PHE A 14 -0.31 -2.87 -8.70
N LEU A 15 -0.67 -3.57 -7.61
CA LEU A 15 0.14 -4.60 -6.96
C LEU A 15 0.44 -5.76 -7.91
N LYS A 16 -0.58 -6.22 -8.66
CA LYS A 16 -0.43 -7.25 -9.69
C LYS A 16 0.56 -6.83 -10.76
N ARG A 17 0.45 -5.61 -11.30
CA ARG A 17 1.36 -5.08 -12.32
C ARG A 17 2.77 -4.89 -11.76
N PHE A 18 2.90 -4.43 -10.52
CA PHE A 18 4.18 -4.32 -9.83
C PHE A 18 4.87 -5.67 -9.69
N LEU A 19 4.13 -6.73 -9.31
CA LEU A 19 4.65 -8.09 -9.23
C LEU A 19 5.11 -8.61 -10.60
N LEU A 20 4.30 -8.42 -11.65
CA LEU A 20 4.63 -8.81 -13.03
C LEU A 20 5.83 -8.05 -13.60
N ALA A 21 6.07 -6.84 -13.10
CA ALA A 21 7.26 -6.06 -13.39
C ALA A 21 8.42 -6.39 -12.44
N SER A 22 8.42 -7.51 -11.71
CA SER A 22 9.48 -7.87 -10.75
C SER A 22 9.78 -6.78 -9.71
N GLY A 23 8.79 -5.95 -9.39
CA GLY A 23 8.91 -4.83 -8.46
C GLY A 23 9.66 -3.60 -8.98
N THR A 24 9.97 -3.50 -10.27
CA THR A 24 10.63 -2.29 -10.80
C THR A 24 9.65 -1.16 -11.13
N LEU A 25 9.78 -0.07 -10.37
CA LEU A 25 9.05 1.19 -10.61
C LEU A 25 9.38 1.83 -11.95
N LYS A 26 10.61 1.64 -12.47
CA LYS A 26 11.00 2.17 -13.80
C LYS A 26 10.25 1.47 -14.91
N GLU A 27 10.06 0.16 -14.79
CA GLU A 27 9.32 -0.62 -15.77
C GLU A 27 7.83 -0.32 -15.71
N LEU A 28 7.27 -0.13 -14.51
CA LEU A 28 5.89 0.35 -14.37
C LEU A 28 5.69 1.73 -14.98
N ALA A 29 6.62 2.65 -14.78
CA ALA A 29 6.57 3.98 -15.39
C ALA A 29 6.53 3.88 -16.93
N ARG A 30 7.36 3.01 -17.50
CA ARG A 30 7.35 2.68 -18.92
C ARG A 30 6.02 2.09 -19.38
N GLN A 31 5.47 1.12 -18.65
CA GLN A 31 4.21 0.44 -18.99
C GLN A 31 2.98 1.36 -18.88
N TYR A 32 2.96 2.25 -17.87
CA TYR A 32 1.88 3.23 -17.70
C TYR A 32 2.04 4.46 -18.60
N GLY A 33 3.20 4.67 -19.22
CA GLY A 33 3.49 5.87 -20.02
C GLY A 33 3.57 7.15 -19.18
N ILE A 34 3.93 7.03 -17.89
CA ILE A 34 4.02 8.16 -16.96
C ILE A 34 5.41 8.24 -16.33
N SER A 35 5.70 9.37 -15.69
CA SER A 35 7.02 9.58 -15.08
C SER A 35 7.27 8.65 -13.89
N TYR A 36 8.54 8.29 -13.68
CA TYR A 36 8.96 7.52 -12.50
C TYR A 36 8.53 8.17 -11.17
N PRO A 37 8.67 9.50 -10.95
CA PRO A 37 8.13 10.16 -9.77
C PRO A 37 6.64 9.92 -9.53
N THR A 38 5.83 9.88 -10.60
CA THR A 38 4.38 9.63 -10.49
C THR A 38 4.08 8.22 -10.00
N VAL A 39 4.77 7.20 -10.52
CA VAL A 39 4.59 5.81 -10.08
C VAL A 39 5.10 5.62 -8.65
N ARG A 40 6.24 6.23 -8.31
CA ARG A 40 6.78 6.22 -6.94
C ARG A 40 5.76 6.74 -5.95
N LEU A 41 5.18 7.92 -6.20
CA LEU A 41 4.16 8.51 -5.33
C LEU A 41 2.95 7.58 -5.13
N ARG A 42 2.56 6.84 -6.17
CA ARG A 42 1.47 5.86 -6.08
C ARG A 42 1.84 4.67 -5.21
N LEU A 43 3.06 4.15 -5.33
CA LEU A 43 3.56 3.08 -4.45
C LEU A 43 3.63 3.55 -3.00
N ASP A 44 4.17 4.75 -2.76
CA ASP A 44 4.31 5.31 -1.41
C ASP A 44 2.96 5.41 -0.71
N ARG A 45 1.92 5.93 -1.41
CA ARG A 45 0.54 5.97 -0.89
C ARG A 45 -0.03 4.58 -0.57
N LEU A 46 0.28 3.57 -1.38
CA LEU A 46 -0.16 2.20 -1.12
C LEU A 46 0.54 1.63 0.13
N ILE A 47 1.85 1.87 0.28
CA ILE A 47 2.61 1.47 1.47
C ILE A 47 2.01 2.11 2.73
N ASP A 48 1.74 3.41 2.70
CA ASP A 48 1.16 4.11 3.84
C ASP A 48 -0.23 3.57 4.20
N ARG A 49 -1.06 3.25 3.21
CA ARG A 49 -2.36 2.60 3.44
C ARG A 49 -2.21 1.24 4.12
N VAL A 50 -1.26 0.41 3.66
CA VAL A 50 -1.01 -0.91 4.25
C VAL A 50 -0.54 -0.78 5.71
N LYS A 51 0.35 0.17 6.01
CA LYS A 51 0.78 0.46 7.39
C LYS A 51 -0.40 0.83 8.29
N LEU A 52 -1.27 1.73 7.83
CA LEU A 52 -2.46 2.13 8.59
C LEU A 52 -3.41 0.96 8.88
N ILE A 53 -3.63 0.08 7.89
CA ILE A 53 -4.45 -1.13 8.08
C ILE A 53 -3.83 -2.05 9.13
N ASP A 54 -2.51 -2.22 9.11
CA ASP A 54 -1.82 -3.10 10.06
C ASP A 54 -1.80 -2.52 11.49
N GLU A 55 -1.62 -1.20 11.62
CA GLU A 55 -1.74 -0.47 12.89
C GLU A 55 -3.16 -0.58 13.47
N GLN A 56 -4.20 -0.38 12.66
CA GLN A 56 -5.60 -0.53 13.09
C GLN A 56 -5.93 -1.96 13.48
N SER A 57 -5.38 -2.93 12.76
CA SER A 57 -5.56 -4.33 13.11
C SER A 57 -4.82 -4.66 14.42
N GLY A 58 -3.72 -3.96 14.71
CA GLY A 58 -2.79 -4.10 15.84
C GLY A 58 -3.19 -3.40 17.13
N ALA A 59 -4.16 -2.49 17.09
CA ALA A 59 -4.69 -1.84 18.29
C ALA A 59 -5.47 -2.85 19.14
N ASP A 60 -4.74 -3.57 20.00
CA ASP A 60 -5.34 -4.27 21.12
C ASP A 60 -6.12 -3.23 21.96
N PRO A 61 -7.39 -3.48 22.34
CA PRO A 61 -8.16 -2.58 23.20
C PRO A 61 -7.39 -2.10 24.45
N PHE A 62 -6.38 -2.86 24.87
CA PHE A 62 -5.47 -2.52 25.95
C PHE A 62 -4.53 -1.34 25.63
N GLU A 63 -3.92 -1.27 24.44
CA GLU A 63 -3.00 -0.18 24.07
C GLU A 63 -3.72 1.17 23.92
N LEU A 64 -4.96 1.15 23.43
CA LEU A 64 -5.79 2.36 23.31
C LEU A 64 -6.11 2.98 24.68
N ARG A 65 -6.26 2.15 25.71
CA ARG A 65 -6.57 2.59 27.09
C ARG A 65 -5.36 3.23 27.79
N LEU A 66 -4.15 2.78 27.45
CA LEU A 66 -2.89 3.33 27.98
C LEU A 66 -2.54 4.70 27.39
N ARG A 67 -2.94 4.96 26.13
CA ARG A 67 -2.71 6.27 25.48
C ARG A 67 -3.67 7.37 25.92
N SER A 68 -4.76 7.02 26.59
CA SER A 68 -5.78 7.96 27.08
C SER A 68 -5.63 8.36 28.55
N LEU A 69 -4.58 7.88 29.23
CA LEU A 69 -4.19 8.26 30.59
C LEU A 69 -3.02 9.25 30.54
#